data_AF-A0A2D4KRW6-F1
#
_entry.id   AF-A0A2D4KRW6-F1
#
_cell.length_a   1.000
_cell.length_b   1.000
_cell.length_c   1.000
_cell.angle_alpha   90.00
_cell.angle_beta   90.00
_cell.angle_gamma   90.00
#
_symmetry.space_group_name_H-M   'P 1'
#
loop_
_entity.id
_entity.type
_entity.pdbx_description
1 polymer ?
#
loop_
_entity_poly.entity_id
_entity_poly.type
_entity_poly.pdbx_seq_one_letter_code
_entity_poly.pdbx_strand_id
1 'polypeptide(L)'
;TDKSDTNIQCNKLVRTNWIFIELKHKERKTPFSQTEVASSLLRLIQNRYMLRPTFISSIEYDHPFIKIELKQNTSQKSYGDVDIADAAYYFEKDIKLDSHFASNNKFNITVKGEPLDIEKVLIYYVDEIPPEFSMQFLKAGVVAVAVVVLLAILIGITVFVIMRRWRTGKYEKVEIKEMGEMQINRVS
;
A
#
# COMPACT_ATOMS: atom_id res chain seq x y z
N THR A 1 3.53 9.62 5.85
CA THR A 1 4.30 9.58 7.11
C THR A 1 3.75 8.50 8.01
N ASP A 2 4.62 7.61 8.49
CA ASP A 2 4.25 6.63 9.50
C ASP A 2 4.00 7.34 10.83
N LYS A 3 2.78 7.19 11.39
CA LYS A 3 2.33 7.92 12.59
C LYS A 3 2.62 7.16 13.90
N SER A 4 3.39 6.08 13.85
CA SER A 4 3.64 5.24 15.02
C SER A 4 4.63 5.82 16.03
N ASP A 5 5.38 6.88 15.67
CA ASP A 5 6.33 7.50 16.59
C ASP A 5 5.62 8.41 17.60
N THR A 6 5.88 8.20 18.89
CA THR A 6 5.27 8.97 19.98
C THR A 6 5.83 10.38 20.14
N ASN A 7 6.88 10.73 19.38
CA ASN A 7 7.57 12.03 19.46
C ASN A 7 7.73 12.68 18.07
N ILE A 8 6.64 12.71 17.29
CA ILE A 8 6.63 13.30 15.95
C ILE A 8 6.69 14.82 16.06
N GLN A 9 7.72 15.43 15.46
CA GLN A 9 7.79 16.88 15.26
C GLN A 9 7.56 17.23 13.78
N CYS A 10 6.51 17.99 13.52
CA CYS A 10 6.20 18.50 12.18
C CYS A 10 6.61 19.97 12.05
N ASN A 11 7.91 20.21 11.93
CA ASN A 11 8.48 21.57 11.93
C ASN A 11 8.28 22.33 10.61
N LYS A 12 7.90 21.62 9.55
CA LYS A 12 7.70 22.19 8.22
C LYS A 12 6.38 21.67 7.64
N LEU A 13 5.58 22.59 7.11
CA LEU A 13 4.45 22.24 6.27
C LEU A 13 4.99 21.75 4.92
N VAL A 14 4.78 20.48 4.62
CA VAL A 14 5.03 19.92 3.29
C VAL A 14 3.76 20.05 2.48
N ARG A 15 3.85 20.69 1.31
CA ARG A 15 2.73 20.83 0.39
C ARG A 15 2.75 19.74 -0.68
N THR A 16 1.57 19.34 -1.09
CA THR A 16 1.33 18.58 -2.32
C THR A 16 1.38 19.53 -3.50
N ASN A 17 2.36 19.35 -4.39
CA ASN A 17 2.51 20.20 -5.58
C ASN A 17 1.94 19.54 -6.85
N TRP A 18 1.73 18.22 -6.82
CA TRP A 18 1.20 17.46 -7.93
C TRP A 18 0.23 16.41 -7.44
N ILE A 19 -0.96 16.39 -8.06
CA ILE A 19 -1.97 15.35 -7.84
C ILE A 19 -2.24 14.68 -9.18
N PHE A 20 -2.17 13.36 -9.19
CA PHE A 20 -2.53 12.52 -10.33
C PHE A 20 -3.83 11.80 -10.01
N ILE A 21 -4.85 12.01 -10.84
CA ILE A 21 -6.18 11.40 -10.67
C ILE A 21 -6.40 10.45 -11.84
N GLU A 22 -6.72 9.20 -11.52
CA GLU A 22 -7.13 8.20 -12.50
C GLU A 22 -8.59 7.84 -12.28
N LEU A 23 -9.38 7.94 -13.33
CA LEU A 23 -10.79 7.56 -13.36
C LEU A 23 -10.96 6.39 -14.30
N LYS A 24 -11.83 5.47 -13.93
CA LYS A 24 -12.36 4.45 -14.82
C LYS A 24 -13.85 4.68 -14.93
N HIS A 25 -14.34 4.92 -16.14
CA HIS A 25 -15.78 4.99 -16.38
C HIS A 25 -16.32 3.60 -16.75
N LYS A 26 -17.64 3.40 -16.62
CA LYS A 26 -18.30 2.15 -17.02
C LYS A 26 -18.07 1.86 -18.50
N GLU A 27 -18.02 0.58 -18.87
CA GLU A 27 -17.87 0.19 -20.27
C GLU A 27 -18.96 0.80 -21.16
N ARG A 28 -18.55 1.21 -22.36
CA ARG A 28 -19.42 1.82 -23.36
C ARG A 28 -19.10 1.23 -24.72
N LYS A 29 -20.13 1.03 -25.55
CA LYS A 29 -19.98 0.49 -26.91
C LYS A 29 -19.18 1.42 -27.82
N THR A 30 -19.38 2.73 -27.66
CA THR A 30 -18.71 3.77 -28.44
C THR A 30 -17.93 4.68 -27.49
N PRO A 31 -16.59 4.72 -27.59
CA PRO A 31 -15.80 5.66 -26.82
C PRO A 31 -16.08 7.10 -27.29
N PHE A 32 -16.02 8.05 -26.36
CA PHE A 32 -15.99 9.48 -26.70
C PHE A 32 -14.67 9.85 -27.37
N SER A 33 -14.59 11.05 -27.94
CA SER A 33 -13.30 11.57 -28.39
C SER A 33 -12.49 12.13 -27.20
N GLN A 34 -11.16 12.03 -27.30
CA GLN A 34 -10.20 12.65 -26.37
C GLN A 34 -10.55 14.13 -26.07
N THR A 35 -10.84 14.91 -27.11
CA THR A 35 -11.07 16.35 -26.98
C THR A 35 -12.41 16.66 -26.31
N GLU A 36 -13.40 15.80 -26.50
CA GLU A 36 -14.72 15.93 -25.88
C GLU A 36 -14.66 15.65 -24.37
N VAL A 37 -13.96 14.57 -23.98
CA VAL A 37 -13.76 14.22 -22.58
C VAL A 37 -12.94 15.30 -21.88
N ALA A 38 -11.80 15.68 -22.48
CA ALA A 38 -10.90 16.68 -21.91
C ALA A 38 -11.60 18.04 -21.72
N SER A 39 -12.32 18.54 -22.73
CA SER A 39 -13.02 19.83 -22.62
C SER A 39 -14.17 19.80 -21.62
N SER A 40 -14.90 18.68 -21.52
CA SER A 40 -15.99 18.53 -20.56
C SER A 40 -15.48 18.51 -19.12
N LEU A 41 -14.42 17.75 -18.86
CA LEU A 41 -13.79 17.69 -17.53
C LEU A 41 -13.11 18.99 -17.14
N LEU A 42 -12.42 19.66 -18.07
CA LEU A 42 -11.81 20.97 -17.84
C LEU A 42 -12.86 21.98 -17.36
N ARG A 43 -13.99 22.07 -18.07
CA ARG A 43 -15.11 22.96 -17.71
C ARG A 43 -15.73 22.58 -16.38
N LEU A 44 -15.94 21.29 -16.14
CA LEU A 44 -16.49 20.80 -14.88
C LEU A 44 -15.59 21.21 -13.71
N ILE A 45 -14.28 20.96 -13.82
CA ILE A 45 -13.34 21.25 -12.74
C ILE A 45 -13.24 22.75 -12.49
N GLN A 46 -13.16 23.55 -13.55
CA GLN A 46 -13.12 25.00 -13.46
C GLN A 46 -14.38 25.58 -12.83
N ASN A 47 -15.57 25.14 -13.26
CA ASN A 47 -16.83 25.76 -12.83
C ASN A 47 -17.27 25.27 -11.46
N ARG A 48 -17.11 23.97 -11.17
CA ARG A 48 -17.62 23.37 -9.94
C ARG A 48 -16.65 23.52 -8.77
N TYR A 49 -15.35 23.33 -9.02
CA TYR A 49 -14.32 23.43 -7.96
C TYR A 49 -13.53 24.73 -8.02
N MET A 50 -13.89 25.65 -8.92
CA MET A 50 -13.25 26.97 -9.05
C MET A 50 -11.73 26.89 -9.27
N LEU A 51 -11.24 25.74 -9.75
CA LEU A 51 -9.81 25.53 -9.97
C LEU A 51 -9.42 26.17 -11.29
N ARG A 52 -8.41 27.05 -11.24
CA ARG A 52 -7.94 27.74 -12.45
C ARG A 52 -7.41 26.73 -13.47
N PRO A 53 -7.72 26.90 -14.77
CA PRO A 53 -7.23 26.02 -15.83
C PRO A 53 -5.70 25.87 -15.87
N THR A 54 -4.96 26.89 -15.43
CA THR A 54 -3.49 26.86 -15.37
C THR A 54 -2.93 25.81 -14.40
N PHE A 55 -3.72 25.36 -13.43
CA PHE A 55 -3.34 24.30 -12.50
C PHE A 55 -3.69 22.90 -13.02
N ILE A 56 -4.40 22.80 -14.15
CA ILE A 56 -4.77 21.54 -14.79
C ILE A 56 -3.76 21.31 -15.91
N SER A 57 -2.76 20.47 -15.64
CA SER A 57 -1.63 20.23 -16.55
C SER A 57 -2.03 19.39 -17.75
N SER A 58 -2.80 18.32 -17.53
CA SER A 58 -3.28 17.44 -18.61
C SER A 58 -4.58 16.75 -18.23
N ILE A 59 -5.38 16.44 -19.26
CA ILE A 59 -6.51 15.52 -19.18
C ILE A 59 -6.38 14.58 -20.37
N GLU A 60 -5.99 13.35 -20.11
CA GLU A 60 -5.78 12.31 -21.11
C GLU A 60 -6.87 11.25 -20.96
N TYR A 61 -7.44 10.81 -22.08
CA TYR A 61 -8.47 9.80 -22.16
C TYR A 61 -7.97 8.65 -23.03
N ASP A 62 -7.78 7.51 -22.36
CA ASP A 62 -7.37 6.24 -22.93
C ASP A 62 -8.45 5.21 -22.53
N HIS A 63 -9.46 5.06 -23.37
CA HIS A 63 -10.69 4.35 -23.06
C HIS A 63 -10.44 2.99 -22.37
N PRO A 64 -11.08 2.68 -21.22
CA PRO A 64 -12.09 3.47 -20.48
C PRO A 64 -11.51 4.36 -19.35
N PHE A 65 -10.22 4.61 -19.37
CA PHE A 65 -9.49 5.36 -18.35
C PHE A 65 -9.34 6.83 -18.70
N ILE A 66 -9.39 7.67 -17.67
CA ILE A 66 -9.12 9.11 -17.80
C ILE A 66 -8.07 9.46 -16.75
N LYS A 67 -7.00 10.12 -17.19
CA LYS A 67 -5.91 10.59 -16.35
C LYS A 67 -5.95 12.11 -16.31
N ILE A 68 -5.92 12.67 -15.11
CA ILE A 68 -5.96 14.11 -14.88
C ILE A 68 -4.75 14.47 -14.03
N GLU A 69 -3.93 15.39 -14.49
CA GLU A 69 -2.81 15.94 -13.74
C GLU A 69 -3.13 17.35 -13.25
N LEU A 70 -3.05 17.55 -11.94
CA LEU A 70 -3.14 18.86 -11.30
C LEU A 70 -1.77 19.25 -10.76
N LYS A 71 -1.22 20.40 -11.17
CA LYS A 71 0.06 20.90 -10.66
C LYS A 71 -0.10 22.32 -10.17
N GLN A 72 0.38 22.57 -8.96
CA GLN A 72 0.32 23.89 -8.34
C GLN A 72 1.61 24.12 -7.56
N ASN A 73 2.48 24.94 -8.15
CA ASN A 73 3.67 25.39 -7.44
C ASN A 73 3.34 26.57 -6.52
N THR A 74 4.04 26.67 -5.38
CA THR A 74 3.82 27.73 -4.40
C THR A 74 3.95 29.14 -5.01
N SER A 75 4.84 29.33 -5.99
CA SER A 75 5.02 30.61 -6.69
C SER A 75 3.86 31.00 -7.61
N GLN A 76 3.03 30.05 -8.02
CA GLN A 76 1.93 30.26 -8.97
C GLN A 76 0.59 30.51 -8.27
N LYS A 77 0.50 30.24 -6.97
CA LYS A 77 -0.72 30.40 -6.16
C LYS A 77 -0.85 31.84 -5.67
N SER A 78 -1.89 32.52 -6.12
CA SER A 78 -2.31 33.83 -5.65
C SER A 78 -3.21 33.72 -4.42
N TYR A 79 -3.34 34.82 -3.68
CA TYR A 79 -4.30 34.92 -2.58
C TYR A 79 -5.72 34.74 -3.12
N GLY A 80 -6.46 33.76 -2.60
CA GLY A 80 -7.82 33.41 -3.03
C GLY A 80 -7.91 32.27 -4.05
N ASP A 81 -6.79 31.77 -4.58
CA ASP A 81 -6.82 30.58 -5.43
C ASP A 81 -7.14 29.31 -4.63
N VAL A 82 -8.01 28.47 -5.19
CA VAL A 82 -8.30 27.14 -4.66
C VAL A 82 -7.04 26.26 -4.70
N ASP A 83 -6.83 25.49 -3.64
CA ASP A 83 -5.77 24.49 -3.58
C ASP A 83 -6.11 23.27 -4.44
N ILE A 84 -5.12 22.69 -5.13
CA ILE A 84 -5.33 21.47 -5.90
C ILE A 84 -5.77 20.30 -5.01
N ALA A 85 -5.32 20.26 -3.75
CA ALA A 85 -5.74 19.24 -2.79
C ALA A 85 -7.21 19.40 -2.39
N ASP A 86 -7.67 20.63 -2.21
CA ASP A 86 -9.09 20.92 -1.93
C ASP A 86 -9.96 20.50 -3.12
N ALA A 87 -9.58 20.91 -4.34
CA ALA A 87 -10.31 20.55 -5.55
C ALA A 87 -10.37 19.02 -5.74
N ALA A 88 -9.26 18.31 -5.53
CA ALA A 88 -9.21 16.85 -5.61
C ALA A 88 -10.09 16.19 -4.53
N TYR A 89 -10.09 16.71 -3.31
CA TYR A 89 -10.92 16.22 -2.21
C TYR A 89 -12.42 16.35 -2.52
N TYR A 90 -12.88 17.54 -2.92
CA TYR A 90 -14.29 17.75 -3.28
C TYR A 90 -14.69 16.92 -4.51
N PHE A 91 -13.79 16.78 -5.48
CA PHE A 91 -14.01 15.93 -6.64
C PHE A 91 -14.17 14.45 -6.27
N GLU A 92 -13.35 13.93 -5.36
CA GLU A 92 -13.47 12.57 -4.83
C GLU A 92 -14.82 12.37 -4.15
N LYS A 93 -15.21 13.32 -3.30
CA LYS A 93 -16.48 13.31 -2.57
C LYS A 93 -17.68 13.29 -3.49
N ASP A 94 -17.64 14.09 -4.54
CA ASP A 94 -18.67 14.12 -5.59
C ASP A 94 -18.82 12.78 -6.31
N ILE A 95 -17.71 12.11 -6.67
CA ILE A 95 -17.73 10.79 -7.31
C ILE A 95 -18.26 9.72 -6.36
N LYS A 96 -17.91 9.78 -5.07
CA LYS A 96 -18.33 8.81 -4.06
C LYS A 96 -19.75 9.05 -3.54
N LEU A 97 -20.52 9.92 -4.18
CA LEU A 97 -21.90 10.29 -3.80
C LEU A 97 -22.02 10.90 -2.39
N ASP A 98 -20.93 11.45 -1.87
CA ASP A 98 -20.84 12.13 -0.57
C ASP A 98 -20.58 13.63 -0.80
N SER A 99 -21.36 14.22 -1.71
CA SER A 99 -21.18 15.60 -2.15
C SER A 99 -21.47 16.58 -1.01
N HIS A 100 -20.55 17.50 -0.79
CA HIS A 100 -20.73 18.60 0.16
C HIS A 100 -21.47 19.80 -0.45
N PHE A 101 -21.73 19.78 -1.76
CA PHE A 101 -22.48 20.85 -2.41
C PHE A 101 -23.97 20.75 -2.08
N ALA A 102 -24.66 21.90 -2.11
CA ALA A 102 -26.09 21.96 -1.87
C ALA A 102 -26.85 20.99 -2.79
N SER A 103 -27.95 20.40 -2.30
CA SER A 103 -28.70 19.34 -2.97
C SER A 103 -29.30 19.74 -4.33
N ASN A 104 -29.49 21.03 -4.57
CA ASN A 104 -29.91 21.59 -5.85
C ASN A 104 -28.79 21.59 -6.91
N ASN A 105 -27.53 21.38 -6.52
CA ASN A 105 -26.36 21.33 -7.40
C ASN A 105 -25.83 19.91 -7.53
N LYS A 106 -26.66 19.03 -8.09
CA LYS A 106 -26.31 17.60 -8.27
C LYS A 106 -25.07 17.44 -9.13
N PHE A 107 -24.15 16.61 -8.64
CA PHE A 107 -22.98 16.22 -9.41
C PHE A 107 -23.38 15.31 -10.56
N ASN A 108 -22.96 15.64 -11.78
CA ASN A 108 -23.05 14.79 -12.93
C ASN A 108 -21.92 15.14 -13.91
N ILE A 109 -21.23 14.13 -14.43
CA ILE A 109 -20.24 14.32 -15.49
C ILE A 109 -20.93 14.00 -16.81
N THR A 110 -21.01 14.98 -17.71
CA THR A 110 -21.62 14.80 -19.03
C THR A 110 -20.62 15.13 -20.13
N VAL A 111 -20.53 14.28 -21.14
CA VAL A 111 -19.75 14.49 -22.36
C VAL A 111 -20.72 14.52 -23.54
N LYS A 112 -20.76 15.63 -24.29
CA LYS A 112 -21.76 15.85 -25.36
C LYS A 112 -23.23 15.68 -24.92
N GLY A 113 -23.53 15.99 -23.66
CA GLY A 113 -24.87 15.82 -23.09
C GLY A 113 -25.22 14.39 -22.68
N GLU A 114 -24.34 13.42 -22.92
CA GLU A 114 -24.49 12.06 -22.43
C GLU A 114 -23.77 11.88 -21.09
N PRO A 115 -24.33 11.12 -20.13
CA PRO A 115 -23.70 10.89 -18.84
C PRO A 115 -22.45 10.00 -18.97
N LEU A 116 -21.42 10.34 -18.20
CA LEU A 116 -20.18 9.59 -18.04
C LEU A 116 -20.12 9.01 -16.63
N ASP A 117 -20.65 7.80 -16.49
CA ASP A 117 -20.69 7.09 -15.20
C ASP A 117 -19.29 6.62 -14.78
N ILE A 118 -18.77 7.15 -13.67
CA ILE A 118 -17.49 6.73 -13.09
C ILE A 118 -17.70 5.50 -12.21
N GLU A 119 -16.92 4.45 -12.45
CA GLU A 119 -16.90 3.20 -11.69
C GLU A 119 -15.86 3.26 -10.57
N LYS A 120 -14.66 3.77 -10.88
CA LYS A 120 -13.53 3.80 -9.95
C LYS A 120 -12.77 5.12 -10.06
N VAL A 121 -12.31 5.61 -8.91
CA VAL A 121 -11.44 6.78 -8.79
C VAL A 121 -10.22 6.42 -7.95
N LEU A 122 -9.04 6.77 -8.42
CA LEU A 122 -7.77 6.68 -7.71
C LEU A 122 -7.13 8.07 -7.72
N ILE A 123 -6.69 8.54 -6.56
CA ILE A 123 -6.05 9.84 -6.40
C ILE A 123 -4.69 9.62 -5.73
N TYR A 124 -3.65 10.09 -6.40
CA TYR A 124 -2.28 10.01 -5.95
C TYR A 124 -1.78 11.41 -5.63
N TYR A 125 -1.30 11.59 -4.41
CA TYR A 125 -0.74 12.86 -3.93
C TYR A 125 0.78 12.77 -3.98
N VAL A 126 1.39 13.73 -4.67
CA VAL A 126 2.84 13.85 -4.78
C VAL A 126 3.26 15.13 -4.05
N ASP A 127 3.98 14.92 -2.96
CA ASP A 127 4.46 15.98 -2.08
C ASP A 127 5.82 16.52 -2.56
N GLU A 128 6.11 17.79 -2.25
CA GLU A 128 7.39 18.42 -2.57
C GLU A 128 8.59 17.71 -1.90
N ILE A 129 8.34 17.11 -0.74
CA ILE A 129 9.33 16.35 0.03
C ILE A 129 8.83 14.90 0.11
N PRO A 130 9.68 13.91 -0.21
CA PRO A 130 9.27 12.52 -0.14
C PRO A 130 8.83 12.15 1.29
N PRO A 131 7.78 11.31 1.44
CA PRO A 131 7.30 10.91 2.74
C PRO A 131 8.33 10.08 3.49
N GLU A 132 8.50 10.37 4.77
CA GLU A 132 9.28 9.54 5.68
C GLU A 132 8.43 8.35 6.14
N PHE A 133 8.86 7.15 5.78
CA PHE A 133 8.26 5.90 6.23
C PHE A 133 9.20 5.20 7.20
N SER A 134 8.70 4.90 8.39
CA SER A 134 9.43 4.08 9.36
C SER A 134 9.21 2.61 9.03
N MET A 135 10.29 1.83 8.94
CA MET A 135 10.18 0.37 8.77
C MET A 135 9.90 -0.38 10.09
N GLN A 136 9.43 0.32 11.12
CA GLN A 136 9.25 -0.26 12.46
C GLN A 136 8.27 -1.45 12.46
N PHE A 137 7.20 -1.40 11.66
CA PHE A 137 6.22 -2.49 11.59
C PHE A 137 6.80 -3.80 11.03
N LEU A 138 7.81 -3.75 10.17
CA LEU A 138 8.46 -4.95 9.65
C LEU A 138 9.37 -5.62 10.69
N LYS A 139 9.85 -4.87 11.69
CA LYS A 139 10.76 -5.41 12.71
C LYS A 139 10.09 -6.44 13.61
N ALA A 140 8.83 -6.21 14.01
CA ALA A 140 8.14 -7.11 14.93
C ALA A 140 7.95 -8.52 14.35
N GLY A 141 7.53 -8.62 13.09
CA GLY A 141 7.37 -9.90 12.39
C GLY A 141 8.69 -10.64 12.19
N VAL A 142 9.75 -9.94 11.75
CA VAL A 142 11.07 -10.53 11.52
C VAL A 142 11.70 -11.03 12.82
N VAL A 143 11.58 -10.26 13.91
CA VAL A 143 12.10 -10.67 15.22
C VAL A 143 11.38 -11.90 15.75
N ALA A 144 10.05 -11.96 15.64
CA ALA A 144 9.28 -13.13 16.07
C ALA A 144 9.71 -14.41 15.34
N VAL A 145 9.90 -14.34 14.02
CA VAL A 145 10.37 -15.48 13.21
C VAL A 145 11.79 -15.91 13.63
N ALA A 146 12.70 -14.95 13.82
CA ALA A 146 14.08 -15.25 14.23
C ALA A 146 14.16 -16.00 15.58
N VAL A 147 13.33 -15.60 16.56
CA VAL A 147 13.27 -16.26 17.88
C VAL A 147 12.80 -17.72 17.75
N VAL A 148 11.77 -17.98 16.95
CA VAL A 148 11.25 -19.34 16.73
C VAL A 148 12.31 -20.23 16.09
N VAL A 149 13.04 -19.73 15.10
CA VAL A 149 14.12 -20.47 14.43
C VAL A 149 15.24 -20.83 15.41
N LEU A 150 15.66 -19.89 16.26
CA LEU A 150 16.69 -20.14 17.28
C LEU A 150 16.26 -21.22 18.28
N LEU A 151 15.01 -21.16 18.77
CA LEU A 151 14.47 -22.18 19.67
C LEU A 151 14.43 -23.57 19.02
N ALA A 152 14.02 -23.65 17.75
CA ALA A 152 13.97 -24.91 17.01
C ALA A 152 15.36 -25.53 16.84
N ILE A 153 16.39 -24.72 16.56
CA ILE A 153 17.79 -25.18 16.46
C ILE A 153 18.27 -25.73 17.80
N LEU A 154 18.04 -25.02 18.91
CA LEU A 154 18.45 -25.46 20.23
C LEU A 154 17.80 -26.79 20.61
N ILE A 155 16.48 -26.90 20.43
CA ILE A 155 15.73 -28.15 20.68
C ILE A 155 16.28 -29.28 19.80
N GLY A 156 16.51 -29.01 18.51
CA GLY A 156 17.08 -29.96 17.56
C GLY A 156 18.44 -30.49 18.01
N ILE A 157 19.35 -29.62 18.46
CA ILE A 157 20.66 -30.00 18.98
C ILE A 157 20.52 -30.82 20.27
N THR A 158 19.67 -30.40 21.20
CA THR A 158 19.48 -31.11 22.48
C THR A 158 18.96 -32.54 22.25
N VAL A 159 17.91 -32.69 21.42
CA VAL A 159 17.36 -34.01 21.06
C VAL A 159 18.42 -34.86 20.37
N PHE A 160 19.16 -34.28 19.42
CA PHE A 160 20.22 -34.99 18.71
C PHE A 160 21.31 -35.52 19.65
N VAL A 161 21.77 -34.71 20.61
CA VAL A 161 22.79 -35.11 21.60
C VAL A 161 22.27 -36.21 22.52
N ILE A 162 21.04 -36.08 23.05
CA ILE A 162 20.43 -37.11 23.92
C ILE A 162 20.29 -38.42 23.15
N MET A 163 19.77 -38.37 21.93
CA MET A 163 19.54 -39.55 21.10
C MET A 163 20.87 -40.25 20.74
N ARG A 164 21.93 -39.47 20.47
CA ARG A 164 23.29 -39.99 20.27
C ARG A 164 23.83 -40.68 21.53
N ARG A 165 23.68 -40.04 22.70
CA ARG A 165 24.14 -40.59 24.00
C ARG A 165 23.39 -41.86 24.41
N TRP A 166 22.08 -41.92 24.15
CA TRP A 166 21.25 -43.11 24.39
C TRP A 166 21.61 -44.27 23.45
N ARG A 167 21.98 -43.98 22.20
CA ARG A 167 22.45 -45.02 21.28
C ARG A 167 23.81 -45.57 21.71
N THR A 168 24.77 -44.74 22.11
CA THR A 168 26.09 -45.23 22.55
C THR A 168 26.07 -45.95 23.90
N GLY A 169 25.18 -45.59 24.83
CA GLY A 169 25.07 -46.27 26.13
C GLY A 169 24.46 -47.69 26.09
N LYS A 170 23.85 -48.11 24.98
CA LYS A 170 23.33 -49.49 24.80
C LYS A 170 24.40 -50.49 24.31
N TYR A 171 25.58 -50.03 23.89
CA TYR A 171 26.64 -50.91 23.38
C TYR A 171 27.64 -51.38 24.45
N GLU A 172 27.63 -50.82 25.66
CA GLU A 172 28.59 -51.20 26.72
C GLU A 172 28.09 -52.35 27.61
N LYS A 173 26.80 -52.71 27.56
CA LYS A 173 26.21 -53.74 28.42
C LYS A 173 26.06 -55.13 27.78
N VAL A 174 26.61 -55.34 26.58
CA VAL A 174 26.52 -56.65 25.90
C VAL A 174 27.80 -57.49 26.05
N GLU A 175 28.96 -56.92 26.39
CA GLU A 175 30.22 -57.69 26.46
C GLU A 175 30.52 -58.39 27.80
N ILE A 176 29.77 -58.13 28.88
CA ILE A 176 30.11 -58.68 30.22
C ILE A 176 29.36 -59.99 30.54
N LYS A 177 28.42 -60.44 29.70
CA LYS A 177 27.57 -61.62 30.02
C LYS A 177 28.00 -62.95 29.37
N GLU A 178 29.12 -62.99 28.65
CA GLU A 178 29.58 -64.24 27.98
C GLU A 178 30.87 -64.84 28.59
N MET A 179 31.55 -64.17 29.52
CA MET A 179 32.78 -64.72 30.15
C MET A 179 32.53 -65.51 31.45
N GLY A 180 31.35 -66.12 31.58
CA GLY A 180 30.87 -66.72 32.83
C GLY A 180 30.63 -68.23 32.83
N GLU A 181 30.99 -68.98 31.79
CA GLU A 181 30.83 -70.45 31.80
C GLU A 181 31.99 -71.15 31.08
N MET A 182 33.14 -71.28 31.75
CA MET A 182 34.05 -72.41 31.50
C MET A 182 33.97 -73.34 32.71
N GLN A 183 33.07 -74.31 32.60
CA GLN A 183 32.90 -75.44 33.52
C GLN A 183 34.16 -76.30 33.54
N ILE A 184 34.73 -76.45 34.74
CA ILE A 184 35.71 -77.47 35.10
C ILE A 184 35.00 -78.84 35.06
N ASN A 185 35.47 -79.80 34.26
CA ASN A 185 35.37 -81.24 34.55
C ASN A 185 36.35 -82.13 33.73
N ARG A 186 37.41 -82.51 34.46
CA ARG A 186 38.24 -83.75 34.55
C ARG A 186 38.09 -84.96 33.59
N VAL A 187 39.20 -85.72 33.57
CA VAL A 187 39.48 -87.15 33.20
C VAL A 187 39.97 -87.34 31.75
N SER A 188 41.13 -87.95 31.45
CA SER A 188 41.92 -89.04 32.08
C SER A 188 43.42 -88.77 32.10
#